data_AF-A0A8J7D991-F1
#
_entry.id   AF-A0A8J7D991-F1
#
_cell.length_a   1.000
_cell.length_b   1.000
_cell.length_c   1.000
_cell.angle_alpha   90.00
_cell.angle_beta   90.00
_cell.angle_gamma   90.00
#
_symmetry.space_group_name_H-M   'P 1'
#
loop_
_entity.id
_entity.type
_entity.pdbx_description
1 polymer ?
#
loop_
_entity_poly.entity_id
_entity_poly.type
_entity_poly.pdbx_seq_one_letter_code
_entity_poly.pdbx_strand_id
1 'polypeptide(L)' 'MQNTFLRLDHLLKTLRCGGLIQSIRDANNGYTLVRQSKQITVLNVYRCVEF' A
#
# COMPACT_ATOMS: atom_id res chain seq x y z
N MET A 1 18.03 8.26 17.10
CA MET A 1 17.58 7.70 15.80
C MET A 1 16.32 6.89 16.04
N GLN A 2 15.12 7.48 15.87
CA GLN A 2 13.86 6.75 15.94
C GLN A 2 13.37 6.42 14.52
N ASN A 3 13.53 5.15 14.17
CA ASN A 3 12.61 4.31 13.38
C ASN A 3 12.10 4.78 12.01
N THR A 4 12.92 4.58 10.97
CA THR A 4 12.47 4.60 9.57
C THR A 4 11.49 3.46 9.23
N PHE A 5 11.57 2.31 9.92
CA PHE A 5 10.73 1.13 9.66
C PHE A 5 9.23 1.35 9.96
N LEU A 6 8.87 2.21 10.91
CA LEU A 6 7.47 2.53 11.23
C LEU A 6 6.73 3.23 10.07
N ARG A 7 7.45 3.83 9.11
CA ARG A 7 6.85 4.59 8.01
C ARG A 7 6.30 3.72 6.89
N LEU A 8 7.04 2.66 6.52
CA LEU A 8 6.62 1.81 5.41
C LEU A 8 5.46 0.89 5.80
N ASP A 9 5.51 0.27 6.98
CA ASP A 9 4.42 -0.60 7.45
C ASP A 9 3.11 0.15 7.61
N HIS A 10 3.17 1.39 8.12
CA HIS A 10 2.01 2.26 8.19
C HIS A 10 1.46 2.58 6.81
N LEU A 11 2.33 3.00 5.87
CA LEU A 11 1.94 3.29 4.49
C LEU A 11 1.32 2.06 3.80
N LEU A 12 1.93 0.89 3.92
CA LEU A 12 1.43 -0.35 3.32
C LEU A 12 0.10 -0.78 3.95
N LYS A 13 -0.09 -0.58 5.25
CA LYS A 13 -1.38 -0.79 5.91
C LYS A 13 -2.45 0.16 5.36
N THR A 14 -2.12 1.45 5.25
CA THR A 14 -2.99 2.48 4.70
C THR A 14 -3.41 2.17 3.26
N LEU A 15 -2.45 1.85 2.38
CA LEU A 15 -2.73 1.48 0.99
C LEU A 15 -3.55 0.19 0.87
N ARG A 16 -3.36 -0.77 1.79
CA ARG A 16 -4.16 -2.00 1.85
C ARG A 16 -5.60 -1.70 2.27
N CYS A 17 -5.78 -0.88 3.31
CA CYS A 17 -7.11 -0.44 3.76
C CYS A 17 -7.83 0.39 2.68
N GLY A 18 -7.09 1.20 1.93
CA GLY A 18 -7.59 1.95 0.77
C GLY A 18 -7.88 1.11 -0.48
N GLY A 19 -7.66 -0.22 -0.42
CA GLY A 19 -7.94 -1.11 -1.54
C GLY A 19 -7.10 -0.84 -2.78
N LEU A 20 -5.84 -0.45 -2.59
CA LEU A 20 -4.85 -0.28 -3.67
C LEU A 20 -3.88 -1.46 -3.76
N ILE A 21 -3.58 -2.08 -2.63
CA ILE A 21 -2.73 -3.28 -2.55
C ILE A 21 -3.39 -4.37 -1.72
N GLN A 22 -2.99 -5.60 -1.95
CA GLN A 22 -3.35 -6.75 -1.11
C GLN A 22 -2.09 -7.48 -0.66
N SER A 23 -2.12 -8.08 0.53
CA SER A 23 -1.02 -8.90 1.04
C SER A 23 -1.04 -10.29 0.41
N ILE A 24 0.12 -10.75 -0.02
CA ILE A 24 0.39 -12.14 -0.43
C ILE A 24 0.85 -12.89 0.83
N ARG A 25 0.27 -14.06 1.13
CA ARG A 25 0.54 -14.86 2.35
C ARG A 25 1.13 -16.22 1.96
N ASP A 26 2.11 -16.17 1.07
CA ASP A 26 2.68 -17.31 0.37
C ASP A 26 4.19 -17.31 0.62
N ALA A 27 4.92 -18.28 0.07
CA ALA A 27 6.39 -18.37 0.20
C ALA A 27 7.14 -17.07 -0.20
N ASN A 28 6.52 -16.24 -1.04
CA ASN A 28 7.03 -14.95 -1.51
C ASN A 28 6.27 -13.76 -0.89
N ASN A 29 6.20 -13.71 0.44
CA ASN A 29 5.60 -12.61 1.22
C ASN A 29 5.76 -11.23 0.54
N GLY A 30 4.69 -10.44 0.51
CA GLY A 30 4.73 -9.12 -0.10
C GLY A 30 3.35 -8.54 -0.39
N TYR A 31 3.31 -7.60 -1.34
CA TYR A 31 2.08 -6.92 -1.74
C TYR A 31 1.94 -6.92 -3.25
N THR A 32 0.71 -7.05 -3.74
CA THR A 32 0.38 -6.85 -5.16
C THR A 32 -0.69 -5.79 -5.32
N LEU A 33 -0.72 -5.14 -6.49
CA LEU A 33 -1.77 -4.21 -6.85
C LEU A 33 -3.08 -4.98 -7.04
N VAL A 34 -4.19 -4.46 -6.49
CA VAL A 34 -5.51 -5.12 -6.66
C VAL A 34 -6.11 -4.95 -8.06
N ARG A 35 -5.52 -4.08 -8.89
CA ARG A 35 -5.95 -3.78 -10.26
C ARG A 35 -4.76 -3.36 -11.11
N GLN A 36 -4.92 -3.24 -12.43
CA GLN A 36 -3.82 -2.85 -13.31
C GLN A 36 -3.31 -1.45 -12.96
N SER A 37 -2.00 -1.22 -13.08
CA SER A 37 -1.38 0.08 -12.74
C SER A 37 -1.99 1.26 -13.49
N LYS A 38 -2.41 1.07 -14.76
CA LYS A 38 -3.11 2.08 -15.58
C LYS A 38 -4.45 2.53 -14.98
N GLN A 39 -5.03 1.75 -14.07
CA GLN A 39 -6.29 2.03 -13.40
C GLN A 39 -6.10 2.64 -12.01
N ILE A 40 -4.85 2.83 -11.57
CA ILE A 40 -4.51 3.47 -10.29
C ILE A 40 -3.91 4.84 -10.62
N THR A 41 -4.69 5.89 -10.37
CA THR A 41 -4.22 7.26 -10.55
C THR A 41 -3.44 7.74 -9.32
N VAL A 42 -2.59 8.75 -9.51
CA VAL A 42 -1.92 9.44 -8.39
C VAL A 42 -2.96 9.98 -7.39
N LEU A 43 -4.10 10.46 -7.87
CA LEU A 43 -5.20 10.92 -7.02
C LEU A 43 -5.77 9.81 -6.13
N ASN A 44 -5.82 8.55 -6.61
CA ASN A 44 -6.26 7.43 -5.77
C ASN A 44 -5.28 7.18 -4.62
N VAL A 45 -3.97 7.22 -4.91
CA VAL A 45 -2.91 7.04 -3.89
C VAL A 45 -2.95 8.18 -2.89
N TYR A 46 -3.00 9.43 -3.35
CA TYR A 46 -3.09 10.62 -2.50
C TYR A 46 -4.28 10.55 -1.54
N ARG A 47 -5.47 10.21 -2.07
CA ARG A 47 -6.67 10.03 -1.25
C ARG A 47 -6.55 8.94 -0.20
N CYS A 48 -5.75 7.91 -0.43
CA CYS A 48 -5.54 6.87 0.58
C CYS A 48 -4.57 7.31 1.67
N VAL A 49 -3.58 8.16 1.36
CA VAL A 49 -2.50 8.50 2.29
C VAL A 49 -2.84 9.70 3.17
N GLU A 50 -3.61 10.66 2.66
CA GLU A 50 -3.88 11.94 3.32
C GLU A 50 -5.26 12.05 3.99
N PHE A 51 -6.14 11.06 3.82
CA PHE A 51 -7.45 10.97 4.48
C PHE A 51 -7.50 9.77 5.42
#